data_AF-A0A4Z0JS82-F1
#
_entry.id   AF-A0A4Z0JS82-F1
#
_cell.length_a   1.000
_cell.length_b   1.000
_cell.length_c   1.000
_cell.angle_alpha   90.00
_cell.angle_beta   90.00
_cell.angle_gamma   90.00
#
_symmetry.space_group_name_H-M   'P 1'
#
loop_
_entity.id
_entity.type
_entity.pdbx_description
1 polymer ?
#
loop_
_entity_poly.entity_id
_entity_poly.type
_entity_poly.pdbx_seq_one_letter_code
_entity_poly.pdbx_strand_id
1 'polypeptide(L)'
;MVDKDVSMTTRIEITKKYATAYTTASKKSKAAILDTVTTITGWNRDHARQQLTRRTRQPKGRAQATVAVIDGRKTKARKYTYDAVKILQYVWSIAGGICGKYLAAAMDGLLDSLEAHDHLIPGKGRYSHTVRAELLAMSPATIDRYLKPVRDKDPLRGKSATKPGPLLRNSITVRKAGDEVEDEPGFFEVDTVAHCGPTLKGEFARSVNYTDMHTGWVYTHAIRNNAATHVIDACTQFVDTVPYLVTGLDFDNGSEFINHTLIDWAAERKIFFTRGRPYTKNDQATIESKNNHLVRRYGFYYRYDTPTELELLQRLWPLVNDRLNYFTPTKKPTGYSTDRVGRRKRVYDAPKTPYRRLLDSGILSGEQKAELHQYRAGLDLVDLAAKIDQIQQRLIKLAAGKTARMEREIEKAQALPDPAGIKVHHTRAG
;
A
#
# COMPACT_ATOMS: atom_id res chain seq x y z
N MET A 1 -44.34 -16.62 27.45
CA MET A 1 -44.30 -15.83 26.19
C MET A 1 -44.58 -14.39 26.57
N VAL A 2 -43.61 -13.48 26.42
CA VAL A 2 -43.81 -12.04 26.69
C VAL A 2 -43.71 -11.35 25.34
N ASP A 3 -44.80 -10.69 24.96
CA ASP A 3 -45.03 -10.12 23.64
C ASP A 3 -43.87 -9.22 23.16
N LYS A 4 -43.49 -9.47 21.91
CA LYS A 4 -42.49 -8.72 21.15
C LYS A 4 -43.11 -7.54 20.38
N ASP A 5 -44.30 -7.07 20.77
CA ASP A 5 -45.13 -6.22 19.90
C ASP A 5 -45.03 -4.71 20.16
N VAL A 6 -44.27 -4.28 21.17
CA VAL A 6 -44.10 -2.84 21.43
C VAL A 6 -42.88 -2.30 20.69
N SER A 7 -43.13 -1.52 19.64
CA SER A 7 -42.09 -0.86 18.86
C SER A 7 -41.19 0.04 19.73
N MET A 8 -39.93 0.23 19.33
CA MET A 8 -39.02 1.14 20.04
C MET A 8 -39.55 2.57 20.13
N THR A 9 -40.30 3.03 19.14
CA THR A 9 -40.96 4.34 19.14
C THR A 9 -42.02 4.43 20.25
N THR A 10 -42.88 3.41 20.36
CA THR A 10 -43.92 3.32 21.39
C THR A 10 -43.30 3.25 22.80
N ARG A 11 -42.21 2.51 22.99
CA ARG A 11 -41.45 2.48 24.26
C ARG A 11 -40.90 3.86 24.64
N ILE A 12 -40.49 4.67 23.66
CA ILE A 12 -40.02 6.05 23.88
C ILE A 12 -41.18 6.96 24.30
N GLU A 13 -42.35 6.84 23.68
CA GLU A 13 -43.54 7.63 24.04
C GLU A 13 -44.03 7.31 25.44
N ILE A 14 -44.11 6.02 25.79
CA ILE A 14 -44.46 5.55 27.14
C ILE A 14 -43.49 6.13 28.17
N THR A 15 -42.18 6.01 27.95
CA THR A 15 -41.21 6.54 28.91
C THR A 15 -41.22 8.06 28.99
N LYS A 16 -41.51 8.79 27.91
CA LYS A 16 -41.72 10.25 27.97
C LYS A 16 -42.93 10.61 28.83
N LYS A 17 -44.05 9.88 28.68
CA LYS A 17 -45.28 10.09 29.45
C LYS A 17 -45.06 9.90 30.95
N TYR A 18 -44.33 8.85 31.35
CA TYR A 18 -44.09 8.52 32.75
C TYR A 18 -42.87 9.24 33.37
N ALA A 19 -41.99 9.86 32.59
CA ALA A 19 -40.73 10.46 33.09
C ALA A 19 -40.94 11.55 34.14
N THR A 20 -41.85 12.50 33.89
CA THR A 20 -42.13 13.60 34.82
C THR A 20 -42.77 13.09 36.11
N ALA A 21 -43.77 12.20 35.98
CA ALA A 21 -44.45 11.58 37.11
C ALA A 21 -43.49 10.71 37.94
N TYR A 22 -42.57 9.99 37.30
CA TYR A 22 -41.55 9.21 37.99
C TYR A 22 -40.62 10.10 38.83
N THR A 23 -40.21 11.27 38.33
CA THR A 23 -39.27 12.12 39.07
C THR A 23 -39.89 12.77 40.31
N THR A 24 -41.16 13.16 40.26
CA THR A 24 -41.87 13.82 41.37
C THR A 24 -42.56 12.84 42.32
N ALA A 25 -42.65 11.56 41.96
CA ALA A 25 -43.30 10.53 42.77
C ALA A 25 -42.54 10.16 44.07
N SER A 26 -43.32 9.76 45.08
CA SER A 26 -42.81 9.14 46.31
C SER A 26 -42.17 7.77 46.03
N LYS A 27 -41.44 7.21 47.00
CA LYS A 27 -40.75 5.91 46.85
C LYS A 27 -41.70 4.77 46.42
N LYS A 28 -42.89 4.70 47.03
CA LYS A 28 -43.91 3.68 46.71
C LYS A 28 -44.46 3.87 45.30
N SER A 29 -44.76 5.11 44.91
CA SER A 29 -45.27 5.45 43.59
C SER A 29 -44.23 5.25 42.48
N LYS A 30 -42.94 5.50 42.76
CA LYS A 30 -41.82 5.20 41.83
C LYS A 30 -41.70 3.71 41.54
N ALA A 31 -41.88 2.85 42.55
CA ALA A 31 -41.86 1.41 42.35
C ALA A 31 -43.00 0.97 41.42
N ALA A 32 -44.23 1.43 41.66
CA ALA A 32 -45.38 1.14 40.82
C ALA A 32 -45.22 1.64 39.38
N ILE A 33 -44.69 2.85 39.17
CA ILE A 33 -44.39 3.37 37.83
C ILE A 33 -43.35 2.50 37.12
N LEU A 34 -42.33 2.02 37.84
CA LEU A 34 -41.34 1.10 37.28
C LEU A 34 -41.99 -0.24 36.91
N ASP A 35 -42.82 -0.82 37.77
CA ASP A 35 -43.57 -2.05 37.46
C ASP A 35 -44.34 -1.91 36.15
N THR A 36 -45.15 -0.85 36.05
CA THR A 36 -45.95 -0.56 34.85
C THR A 36 -45.07 -0.40 33.61
N VAL A 37 -43.97 0.36 33.69
CA VAL A 37 -43.07 0.55 32.54
C VAL A 37 -42.37 -0.76 32.16
N THR A 38 -41.94 -1.57 33.13
CA THR A 38 -41.31 -2.86 32.85
C THR A 38 -42.28 -3.86 32.21
N THR A 39 -43.53 -3.91 32.68
CA THR A 39 -44.57 -4.79 32.11
C THR A 39 -44.89 -4.40 30.67
N ILE A 40 -45.05 -3.10 30.38
CA ILE A 40 -45.43 -2.64 29.04
C ILE A 40 -44.24 -2.73 28.05
N THR A 41 -43.02 -2.40 28.50
CA THR A 41 -41.86 -2.34 27.59
C THR A 41 -41.10 -3.66 27.46
N GLY A 42 -41.29 -4.58 28.40
CA GLY A 42 -40.49 -5.80 28.54
C GLY A 42 -39.06 -5.54 29.03
N TRP A 43 -38.76 -4.32 29.52
CA TRP A 43 -37.44 -3.98 30.05
C TRP A 43 -37.26 -4.47 31.48
N ASN A 44 -36.00 -4.68 31.87
CA ASN A 44 -35.66 -4.83 33.28
C ASN A 44 -35.79 -3.48 34.02
N ARG A 45 -35.97 -3.54 35.34
CA ARG A 45 -36.23 -2.34 36.17
C ARG A 45 -35.11 -1.31 36.08
N ASP A 46 -33.86 -1.75 35.98
CA ASP A 46 -32.71 -0.86 35.88
C ASP A 46 -32.71 -0.07 34.58
N HIS A 47 -33.02 -0.74 33.48
CA HIS A 47 -33.14 -0.10 32.18
C HIS A 47 -34.33 0.86 32.15
N ALA A 48 -35.49 0.47 32.68
CA ALA A 48 -36.66 1.35 32.80
C ALA A 48 -36.34 2.62 33.62
N ARG A 49 -35.66 2.47 34.76
CA ARG A 49 -35.20 3.58 35.61
C ARG A 49 -34.23 4.52 34.89
N GLN A 50 -33.24 3.97 34.20
CA GLN A 50 -32.28 4.75 33.42
C GLN A 50 -32.98 5.55 32.32
N GLN A 51 -33.92 4.93 31.60
CA GLN A 51 -34.65 5.60 30.52
C GLN A 51 -35.55 6.70 31.04
N LEU A 52 -36.34 6.46 32.11
CA LEU A 52 -37.18 7.49 32.73
C LEU A 52 -36.35 8.70 33.18
N THR A 53 -35.23 8.46 33.87
CA THR A 53 -34.31 9.52 34.33
C THR A 53 -33.69 10.29 33.16
N ARG A 54 -33.31 9.58 32.10
CA ARG A 54 -32.73 10.18 30.88
C ARG A 54 -33.75 11.07 30.17
N ARG A 55 -35.03 10.69 30.13
CA ARG A 55 -36.10 11.47 29.49
C ARG A 55 -36.41 12.76 30.24
N THR A 56 -36.35 12.77 31.57
CA THR A 56 -36.55 14.02 32.34
C THR A 56 -35.41 15.01 32.13
N ARG A 57 -34.20 14.52 31.81
CA ARG A 57 -33.03 15.36 31.49
C ARG A 57 -33.00 15.82 30.02
N GLN A 58 -33.98 15.42 29.19
CA GLN A 58 -34.07 15.93 27.81
C GLN A 58 -34.73 17.32 27.80
N PRO A 59 -34.15 18.32 27.11
CA PRO A 59 -34.78 19.64 26.96
C PRO A 59 -36.15 19.53 26.26
N LYS A 60 -37.17 20.24 26.77
CA LYS A 60 -38.49 20.33 26.13
C LYS A 60 -38.39 21.19 24.86
N GLY A 61 -38.94 20.71 23.73
CA GLY A 61 -39.03 21.49 22.49
C GLY A 61 -38.23 21.00 21.27
N ARG A 62 -37.79 19.74 21.21
CA ARG A 62 -37.16 19.18 19.98
C ARG A 62 -38.03 18.08 19.38
N ALA A 63 -39.03 18.48 18.59
CA ALA A 63 -39.86 17.57 17.79
C ALA A 63 -39.14 17.02 16.53
N GLN A 64 -38.00 17.59 16.13
CA GLN A 64 -37.28 17.21 14.90
C GLN A 64 -35.75 17.36 15.02
N ALA A 65 -35.13 16.90 16.12
CA ALA A 65 -33.67 16.83 16.18
C ALA A 65 -33.18 15.42 15.79
N THR A 66 -32.84 15.27 14.51
CA THR A 66 -31.91 14.24 14.03
C THR A 66 -30.60 14.35 14.82
N VAL A 67 -30.42 13.45 15.77
CA VAL A 67 -29.16 13.04 16.43
C VAL A 67 -28.10 14.15 16.58
N ALA A 68 -28.30 15.04 17.55
CA ALA A 68 -27.17 15.61 18.30
C ALA A 68 -27.23 15.00 19.71
N VAL A 69 -26.73 13.76 19.83
CA VAL A 69 -26.29 13.25 21.13
C VAL A 69 -25.20 14.21 21.58
N ILE A 70 -25.43 14.95 22.67
CA ILE A 70 -24.35 15.68 23.34
C ILE A 70 -23.34 14.60 23.76
N ASP A 71 -22.28 14.44 22.98
CA ASP A 71 -21.25 13.44 23.22
C ASP A 71 -20.41 13.90 24.42
N GLY A 72 -20.75 13.38 25.61
CA GLY A 72 -20.02 13.66 26.85
C GLY A 72 -18.67 12.93 26.96
N ARG A 73 -18.19 12.29 25.88
CA ARG A 73 -16.86 11.67 25.87
C ARG A 73 -15.80 12.77 25.99
N LYS A 74 -15.10 12.79 27.13
CA LYS A 74 -13.83 13.52 27.25
C LYS A 74 -12.84 12.89 26.26
N THR A 75 -12.45 13.65 25.23
CA THR A 75 -11.34 13.26 24.37
C THR A 75 -10.09 13.20 25.25
N LYS A 76 -9.45 12.01 25.32
CA LYS A 76 -8.17 11.88 26.02
C LYS A 76 -7.19 12.88 25.39
N ALA A 77 -6.41 13.57 26.22
CA ALA A 77 -5.32 14.41 25.75
C ALA A 77 -4.44 13.59 24.79
N ARG A 78 -4.05 14.21 23.67
CA ARG A 78 -3.19 13.54 22.69
C ARG A 78 -1.84 13.27 23.37
N LYS A 79 -1.40 12.01 23.34
CA LYS A 79 -0.12 11.58 23.93
C LYS A 79 1.08 12.30 23.30
N TYR A 80 0.99 12.62 22.01
CA TYR A 80 2.06 13.22 21.23
C TYR A 80 1.72 14.65 20.84
N THR A 81 2.74 15.52 20.82
CA THR A 81 2.58 16.94 20.50
C THR A 81 2.08 17.17 19.07
N TYR A 82 1.55 18.38 18.84
CA TYR A 82 1.17 18.82 17.50
C TYR A 82 2.38 18.87 16.56
N ASP A 83 3.52 19.31 17.06
CA ASP A 83 4.75 19.42 16.29
C ASP A 83 5.26 18.05 15.85
N ALA A 84 5.27 17.04 16.72
CA ALA A 84 5.58 15.67 16.31
C ALA A 84 4.63 15.13 15.24
N VAL A 85 3.34 15.46 15.30
CA VAL A 85 2.40 15.07 14.22
C VAL A 85 2.73 15.78 12.91
N LYS A 86 3.21 17.02 12.93
CA LYS A 86 3.63 17.74 11.72
C LYS A 86 4.91 17.19 11.12
N ILE A 87 5.92 16.92 11.95
CA ILE A 87 7.16 16.28 11.49
C ILE A 87 6.87 14.87 10.98
N LEU A 88 5.99 14.10 11.64
CA LEU A 88 5.55 12.79 11.14
C LEU A 88 4.99 12.84 9.72
N GLN A 89 4.17 13.86 9.41
CA GLN A 89 3.58 14.04 8.08
C GLN A 89 4.66 14.32 7.03
N TYR A 90 5.64 15.15 7.38
CA TYR A 90 6.79 15.47 6.52
C TYR A 90 7.67 14.24 6.27
N VAL A 91 8.10 13.54 7.33
CA VAL A 91 8.91 12.31 7.21
C VAL A 91 8.17 11.26 6.37
N TRP A 92 6.86 11.11 6.58
CA TRP A 92 6.04 10.17 5.81
C TRP A 92 5.98 10.50 4.31
N SER A 93 5.88 11.78 3.94
CA SER A 93 5.91 12.19 2.52
C SER A 93 7.28 11.91 1.88
N ILE A 94 8.37 12.19 2.58
CA ILE A 94 9.73 11.93 2.09
C ILE A 94 10.01 10.42 1.96
N ALA A 95 9.50 9.62 2.91
CA ALA A 95 9.57 8.16 2.87
C ALA A 95 8.67 7.52 1.77
N GLY A 96 8.07 8.32 0.89
CA GLY A 96 7.27 7.85 -0.23
C GLY A 96 5.92 7.25 0.18
N GLY A 97 5.40 7.58 1.37
CA GLY A 97 4.04 7.19 1.77
C GLY A 97 3.89 5.74 2.26
N ILE A 98 4.93 5.15 2.86
CA ILE A 98 4.86 3.80 3.45
C ILE A 98 3.87 3.72 4.62
N CYS A 99 3.29 2.54 4.89
CA CYS A 99 2.32 2.40 5.99
C CYS A 99 3.00 2.44 7.37
N GLY A 100 2.23 2.71 8.42
CA GLY A 100 2.77 2.97 9.76
C GLY A 100 3.64 1.84 10.31
N LYS A 101 3.40 0.59 9.93
CA LYS A 101 4.24 -0.56 10.30
C LYS A 101 5.66 -0.48 9.75
N TYR A 102 5.81 -0.09 8.48
CA TYR A 102 7.12 0.07 7.87
C TYR A 102 7.75 1.41 8.24
N LEU A 103 6.94 2.47 8.38
CA LEU A 103 7.44 3.78 8.80
C LEU A 103 8.04 3.73 10.21
N ALA A 104 7.39 3.05 11.15
CA ALA A 104 7.94 2.87 12.50
C ALA A 104 9.30 2.17 12.48
N ALA A 105 9.47 1.14 11.64
CA ALA A 105 10.73 0.41 11.51
C ALA A 105 11.83 1.23 10.83
N ALA A 106 11.46 2.16 9.93
CA ALA A 106 12.39 3.04 9.24
C ALA A 106 12.70 4.33 10.01
N MET A 107 11.90 4.68 11.04
CA MET A 107 11.85 6.03 11.61
C MET A 107 13.22 6.55 12.04
N ASP A 108 13.98 5.74 12.77
CA ASP A 108 15.29 6.13 13.29
C ASP A 108 16.27 6.47 12.15
N GLY A 109 16.47 5.54 11.21
CA GLY A 109 17.36 5.78 10.07
C GLY A 109 16.89 6.86 9.09
N LEU A 110 15.59 7.17 9.06
CA LEU A 110 15.06 8.32 8.30
C LEU A 110 15.38 9.64 9.01
N LEU A 111 15.19 9.70 10.33
CA LEU A 111 15.50 10.89 11.13
C LEU A 111 17.00 11.19 11.10
N ASP A 112 17.85 10.17 11.25
CA ASP A 112 19.31 10.33 11.17
C ASP A 112 19.74 10.89 9.80
N SER A 113 19.13 10.41 8.71
CA SER A 113 19.42 10.90 7.36
C SER A 113 18.97 12.35 7.15
N LEU A 114 17.79 12.72 7.68
CA LEU A 114 17.27 14.09 7.60
C LEU A 114 18.06 15.06 8.48
N GLU A 115 18.57 14.62 9.63
CA GLU A 115 19.47 15.40 10.49
C GLU A 115 20.84 15.58 9.83
N ALA A 116 21.41 14.52 9.26
CA ALA A 116 22.72 14.56 8.61
C ALA A 116 22.79 15.49 7.38
N HIS A 117 21.64 15.75 6.73
CA HIS A 117 21.51 16.65 5.58
C HIS A 117 20.84 17.99 5.96
N ASP A 118 20.79 18.34 7.26
CA ASP A 118 20.26 19.61 7.77
C ASP A 118 18.78 19.90 7.44
N HIS A 119 18.00 18.91 7.01
CA HIS A 119 16.55 19.03 6.80
C HIS A 119 15.77 19.06 8.12
N LEU A 120 16.32 18.46 9.17
CA LEU A 120 15.80 18.52 10.54
C LEU A 120 16.89 18.99 11.50
N ILE A 121 16.81 20.25 11.94
CA ILE A 121 17.75 20.83 12.89
C ILE A 121 17.05 21.05 14.23
N PRO A 122 17.54 20.48 15.34
CA PRO A 122 16.95 20.71 16.66
C PRO A 122 16.84 22.20 16.99
N GLY A 123 15.64 22.64 17.40
CA GLY A 123 15.33 24.05 17.70
C GLY A 123 14.83 24.86 16.50
N LYS A 124 14.79 24.29 15.29
CA LYS A 124 14.23 24.93 14.09
C LYS A 124 13.01 24.16 13.56
N GLY A 125 12.10 24.86 12.87
CA GLY A 125 11.09 24.21 12.03
C GLY A 125 10.16 23.20 12.73
N ARG A 126 9.82 23.41 14.01
CA ARG A 126 9.02 22.49 14.86
C ARG A 126 9.75 21.20 15.26
N TYR A 127 11.05 21.09 15.00
CA TYR A 127 11.85 19.93 15.36
C TYR A 127 12.66 20.20 16.63
N SER A 128 12.73 19.20 17.51
CA SER A 128 13.50 19.21 18.76
C SER A 128 13.82 17.77 19.18
N HIS A 129 14.75 17.59 20.12
CA HIS A 129 15.04 16.26 20.67
C HIS A 129 13.81 15.60 21.30
N THR A 130 12.90 16.38 21.89
CA THR A 130 11.62 15.89 22.39
C THR A 130 10.74 15.37 21.26
N VAL A 131 10.66 16.09 20.14
CA VAL A 131 9.90 15.64 18.95
C VAL A 131 10.52 14.38 18.34
N ARG A 132 11.86 14.28 18.25
CA ARG A 132 12.57 13.07 17.82
C ARG A 132 12.17 11.86 18.69
N ALA A 133 12.25 12.01 20.02
CA ALA A 133 11.88 10.96 20.96
C ALA A 133 10.40 10.56 20.85
N GLU A 134 9.50 11.53 20.65
CA GLU A 134 8.08 11.27 20.42
C GLU A 134 7.84 10.43 19.16
N LEU A 135 8.50 10.76 18.05
CA LEU A 135 8.39 10.04 16.77
C LEU A 135 8.87 8.59 16.90
N LEU A 136 10.01 8.37 17.55
CA LEU A 136 10.54 7.03 17.81
C LEU A 136 9.65 6.20 18.74
N ALA A 137 8.95 6.85 19.67
CA ALA A 137 8.03 6.19 20.58
C ALA A 137 6.64 5.91 19.96
N MET A 138 6.33 6.37 18.75
CA MET A 138 5.03 6.14 18.11
C MET A 138 4.89 4.69 17.65
N SER A 139 3.82 4.01 18.11
CA SER A 139 3.50 2.69 17.60
C SER A 139 2.98 2.74 16.15
N PRO A 140 3.13 1.66 15.36
CA PRO A 140 2.59 1.57 14.00
C PRO A 140 1.13 2.01 13.85
N ALA A 141 0.26 1.55 14.75
CA ALA A 141 -1.17 1.89 14.73
C ALA A 141 -1.41 3.38 15.04
N THR A 142 -0.57 3.99 15.88
CA THR A 142 -0.66 5.42 16.18
C THR A 142 -0.25 6.25 14.98
N ILE A 143 0.84 5.87 14.31
CA ILE A 143 1.30 6.50 13.06
C ILE A 143 0.17 6.47 12.02
N ASP A 144 -0.40 5.29 11.74
CA ASP A 144 -1.48 5.16 10.75
C ASP A 144 -2.70 6.03 11.10
N ARG A 145 -3.06 6.12 12.38
CA ARG A 145 -4.17 6.95 12.85
C ARG A 145 -3.91 8.45 12.64
N TYR A 146 -2.69 8.93 12.92
CA TYR A 146 -2.34 10.34 12.73
C TYR A 146 -2.15 10.72 11.26
N LEU A 147 -1.71 9.78 10.43
CA LEU A 147 -1.55 10.00 8.99
C LEU A 147 -2.85 9.86 8.21
N LYS A 148 -3.89 9.21 8.77
CA LYS A 148 -5.17 8.99 8.07
C LYS A 148 -5.72 10.27 7.41
N PRO A 149 -5.84 11.43 8.10
CA PRO A 149 -6.40 12.63 7.47
C PRO A 149 -5.57 13.17 6.31
N VAL A 150 -4.25 12.93 6.32
CA VAL A 150 -3.36 13.33 5.22
C VAL A 150 -3.49 12.34 4.07
N ARG A 151 -3.48 11.03 4.35
CA ARG A 151 -3.68 9.97 3.34
C ARG A 151 -5.02 10.08 2.62
N ASP A 152 -6.06 10.55 3.31
CA ASP A 152 -7.38 10.78 2.71
C ASP A 152 -7.39 12.00 1.77
N LYS A 153 -6.49 12.96 1.97
CA LYS A 153 -6.33 14.18 1.16
C LYS A 153 -5.27 14.06 0.07
N ASP A 154 -4.34 13.13 0.24
CA ASP A 154 -3.18 12.97 -0.61
C ASP A 154 -3.59 12.57 -2.05
N PRO A 155 -3.38 13.44 -3.04
CA PRO A 155 -3.67 13.17 -4.44
C PRO A 155 -2.61 12.25 -5.10
N LEU A 156 -1.56 11.81 -4.40
CA LEU A 156 -0.66 10.74 -4.88
C LEU A 156 -1.43 9.42 -5.04
N ARG A 157 -2.55 9.27 -4.31
CA ARG A 157 -3.64 8.40 -4.72
C ARG A 157 -4.67 9.23 -5.45
N GLY A 158 -4.30 9.73 -6.63
CA GLY A 158 -5.26 10.37 -7.51
C GLY A 158 -6.44 9.41 -7.63
N LYS A 159 -7.67 9.93 -7.73
CA LYS A 159 -8.73 9.13 -8.33
C LYS A 159 -8.17 8.75 -9.69
N SER A 160 -7.57 7.56 -9.79
CA SER A 160 -7.01 7.08 -11.04
C SER A 160 -8.15 7.21 -12.03
N ALA A 161 -8.00 8.12 -13.00
CA ALA A 161 -9.00 8.29 -14.05
C ALA A 161 -9.21 6.96 -14.78
N THR A 162 -8.23 6.08 -14.66
CA THR A 162 -8.16 4.73 -15.17
C THR A 162 -8.23 3.79 -13.97
N LYS A 163 -9.42 3.28 -13.65
CA LYS A 163 -9.50 2.11 -12.76
C LYS A 163 -8.85 0.96 -13.53
N PRO A 164 -7.90 0.20 -12.96
CA PRO A 164 -7.43 -1.02 -13.62
C PRO A 164 -8.65 -1.86 -13.97
N GLY A 165 -8.77 -2.27 -15.24
CA GLY A 165 -9.92 -3.02 -15.73
C GLY A 165 -10.18 -4.27 -14.89
N PRO A 166 -11.40 -4.83 -14.88
CA PRO A 166 -11.76 -6.00 -14.08
C PRO A 166 -10.80 -7.19 -14.25
N LEU A 167 -10.21 -7.35 -15.44
CA LEU A 167 -9.20 -8.38 -15.74
C LEU A 167 -7.92 -8.24 -14.90
N LEU A 168 -7.43 -7.02 -14.68
CA LEU A 168 -6.25 -6.71 -13.85
C LEU A 168 -6.54 -6.87 -12.34
N ARG A 169 -7.81 -6.73 -11.92
CA ARG A 169 -8.22 -6.99 -10.53
C ARG A 169 -8.39 -8.47 -10.22
N ASN A 170 -8.86 -9.25 -11.19
CA ASN A 170 -9.09 -10.69 -11.05
C ASN A 170 -7.82 -11.52 -11.28
N SER A 171 -6.74 -10.95 -11.83
CA SER A 171 -5.43 -11.59 -11.93
C SER A 171 -4.64 -11.56 -10.62
N ILE A 172 -4.92 -10.61 -9.72
CA ILE A 172 -4.28 -10.50 -8.39
C ILE A 172 -4.94 -11.51 -7.45
N THR A 173 -4.64 -12.79 -7.66
CA THR A 173 -5.00 -13.84 -6.72
C THR A 173 -4.01 -13.73 -5.55
N VAL A 174 -4.45 -13.31 -4.36
CA VAL A 174 -3.61 -13.43 -3.15
C VAL A 174 -3.34 -14.92 -2.93
N ARG A 175 -2.13 -15.38 -3.28
CA ARG A 175 -1.79 -16.81 -3.29
C ARG A 175 -0.76 -17.21 -2.25
N LYS A 176 -0.98 -18.44 -1.77
CA LYS A 176 -0.13 -19.22 -0.88
C LYS A 176 0.89 -19.95 -1.73
N ALA A 177 2.16 -19.63 -1.55
CA ALA A 177 3.27 -20.38 -2.11
C ALA A 177 4.13 -20.91 -0.97
N GLY A 178 4.72 -22.09 -1.17
CA GLY A 178 5.80 -22.64 -0.38
C GLY A 178 6.80 -23.35 -1.28
N ASP A 179 8.06 -23.09 -0.94
CA ASP A 179 9.28 -23.93 -0.97
C ASP A 179 10.39 -23.09 -0.30
N GLU A 180 11.55 -23.70 -0.04
CA GLU A 180 12.68 -23.12 0.70
C GLU A 180 13.24 -21.87 0.00
N VAL A 181 13.53 -20.83 0.78
CA VAL A 181 14.09 -19.57 0.28
C VAL A 181 15.59 -19.79 0.11
N GLU A 182 16.17 -19.35 -1.00
CA GLU A 182 17.63 -19.36 -1.19
C GLU A 182 18.34 -18.78 0.06
N ASP A 183 19.26 -19.57 0.62
CA ASP A 183 19.87 -19.30 1.92
C ASP A 183 20.87 -18.13 1.87
N GLU A 184 21.34 -17.74 0.68
CA GLU A 184 22.30 -16.66 0.47
C GLU A 184 21.81 -15.60 -0.56
N PRO A 185 22.21 -14.32 -0.43
CA PRO A 185 21.98 -13.32 -1.48
C PRO A 185 22.74 -13.63 -2.77
N GLY A 186 22.21 -13.16 -3.91
CA GLY A 186 22.86 -13.30 -5.22
C GLY A 186 21.97 -13.94 -6.27
N PHE A 187 20.85 -14.54 -5.87
CA PHE A 187 19.86 -15.12 -6.77
C PHE A 187 18.69 -14.16 -6.97
N PHE A 188 18.45 -13.75 -8.21
CA PHE A 188 17.45 -12.75 -8.56
C PHE A 188 16.32 -13.32 -9.43
N GLU A 189 15.08 -13.04 -9.02
CA GLU A 189 13.93 -13.14 -9.92
C GLU A 189 13.92 -11.93 -10.87
N VAL A 190 13.69 -12.19 -12.15
CA VAL A 190 13.67 -11.18 -13.20
C VAL A 190 12.34 -11.23 -13.94
N ASP A 191 11.67 -10.08 -14.04
CA ASP A 191 10.47 -9.92 -14.86
C ASP A 191 10.51 -8.61 -15.64
N THR A 192 9.76 -8.55 -16.74
CA THR A 192 9.60 -7.33 -17.53
C THR A 192 8.19 -6.80 -17.47
N VAL A 193 8.09 -5.52 -17.14
CA VAL A 193 6.81 -4.84 -17.02
C VAL A 193 6.62 -3.93 -18.22
N ALA A 194 5.58 -4.20 -19.01
CA ALA A 194 5.20 -3.39 -20.16
C ALA A 194 4.59 -2.04 -19.73
N HIS A 195 5.03 -0.95 -20.37
CA HIS A 195 4.40 0.37 -20.31
C HIS A 195 3.55 0.63 -21.55
N CYS A 196 2.60 -0.27 -21.79
CA CYS A 196 1.79 -0.32 -23.00
C CYS A 196 0.50 0.50 -22.92
N GLY A 197 0.17 1.09 -21.77
CA GLY A 197 -1.16 1.62 -21.53
C GLY A 197 -2.22 0.51 -21.65
N PRO A 198 -3.37 0.77 -22.30
CA PRO A 198 -4.46 -0.20 -22.38
C PRO A 198 -4.31 -1.24 -23.50
N THR A 199 -3.26 -1.19 -24.33
CA THR A 199 -3.11 -2.07 -25.50
C THR A 199 -1.66 -2.47 -25.75
N LEU A 200 -1.44 -3.74 -26.07
CA LEU A 200 -0.13 -4.28 -26.48
C LEU A 200 0.21 -4.00 -27.95
N LYS A 201 -0.64 -3.28 -28.69
CA LYS A 201 -0.34 -2.91 -30.09
C LYS A 201 0.77 -1.85 -30.16
N GLY A 202 1.67 -1.99 -31.14
CA GLY A 202 2.78 -1.06 -31.41
C GLY A 202 3.98 -1.21 -30.46
N GLU A 203 5.05 -0.45 -30.72
CA GLU A 203 6.26 -0.41 -29.89
C GLU A 203 6.05 0.44 -28.63
N PHE A 204 6.58 0.00 -27.49
CA PHE A 204 6.55 0.70 -26.21
C PHE A 204 7.68 0.24 -25.28
N ALA A 205 8.09 1.15 -24.40
CA ALA A 205 9.10 0.90 -23.39
C ALA A 205 8.65 -0.17 -22.39
N ARG A 206 9.62 -0.88 -21.82
CA ARG A 206 9.44 -1.85 -20.74
C ARG A 206 10.40 -1.53 -19.61
N SER A 207 10.13 -2.04 -18.42
CA SER A 207 11.09 -2.02 -17.32
C SER A 207 11.43 -3.45 -16.92
N VAL A 208 12.71 -3.79 -16.97
CA VAL A 208 13.23 -5.05 -16.45
C VAL A 208 13.50 -4.85 -14.97
N ASN A 209 12.82 -5.61 -14.12
CA ASN A 209 12.95 -5.55 -12.69
C ASN A 209 13.60 -6.83 -12.19
N TYR A 210 14.62 -6.67 -11.35
CA TYR A 210 15.42 -7.73 -10.74
C TYR A 210 15.16 -7.64 -9.23
N THR A 211 14.78 -8.74 -8.61
CA THR A 211 14.60 -8.81 -7.16
C THR A 211 15.36 -9.97 -6.56
N ASP A 212 16.27 -9.65 -5.63
CA ASP A 212 17.01 -10.65 -4.87
C ASP A 212 16.09 -11.44 -3.94
N MET A 213 16.19 -12.76 -4.00
CA MET A 213 15.29 -13.65 -3.28
C MET A 213 15.54 -13.72 -1.78
N HIS A 214 16.73 -13.34 -1.32
CA HIS A 214 17.09 -13.38 0.09
C HIS A 214 16.84 -12.03 0.79
N THR A 215 17.49 -10.99 0.29
CA THR A 215 17.48 -9.62 0.82
C THR A 215 16.28 -8.81 0.35
N GLY A 216 15.70 -9.15 -0.81
CA GLY A 216 14.70 -8.31 -1.46
C GLY A 216 15.26 -7.03 -2.08
N TRP A 217 16.58 -6.97 -2.32
CA TRP A 217 17.24 -5.92 -3.09
C TRP A 217 16.61 -5.82 -4.47
N VAL A 218 16.44 -4.60 -4.97
CA VAL A 218 15.84 -4.35 -6.28
C VAL A 218 16.80 -3.60 -7.19
N TYR A 219 16.76 -3.96 -8.46
CA TYR A 219 17.29 -3.15 -9.54
C TYR A 219 16.25 -3.09 -10.64
N THR A 220 15.99 -1.91 -11.18
CA THR A 220 15.07 -1.73 -12.30
C THR A 220 15.76 -0.92 -13.38
N HIS A 221 15.61 -1.35 -14.64
CA HIS A 221 16.14 -0.65 -15.80
C HIS A 221 15.07 -0.55 -16.89
N ALA A 222 15.00 0.59 -17.60
CA ALA A 222 14.05 0.78 -18.68
C ALA A 222 14.68 0.49 -20.03
N ILE A 223 14.00 -0.33 -20.82
CA ILE A 223 14.41 -0.74 -22.17
C ILE A 223 13.37 -0.30 -23.19
N ARG A 224 13.81 -0.06 -24.43
CA ARG A 224 12.96 0.47 -25.50
C ARG A 224 11.84 -0.49 -25.90
N ASN A 225 12.14 -1.77 -26.02
CA ASN A 225 11.22 -2.86 -26.34
C ASN A 225 11.82 -4.18 -25.82
N ASN A 226 11.26 -5.34 -26.18
CA ASN A 226 11.71 -6.67 -25.73
C ASN A 226 12.82 -7.29 -26.60
N ALA A 227 13.46 -6.55 -27.51
CA ALA A 227 14.57 -7.08 -28.30
C ALA A 227 15.71 -7.58 -27.39
N ALA A 228 16.29 -8.74 -27.73
CA ALA A 228 17.30 -9.42 -26.90
C ALA A 228 18.50 -8.54 -26.58
N THR A 229 18.94 -7.69 -27.51
CA THR A 229 20.05 -6.74 -27.30
C THR A 229 19.78 -5.81 -26.12
N HIS A 230 18.59 -5.23 -26.03
CA HIS A 230 18.24 -4.33 -24.93
C HIS A 230 18.10 -5.05 -23.59
N VAL A 231 17.68 -6.32 -23.59
CA VAL A 231 17.60 -7.13 -22.37
C VAL A 231 19.00 -7.49 -21.88
N ILE A 232 19.91 -7.86 -22.79
CA ILE A 232 21.32 -8.15 -22.48
C ILE A 232 22.01 -6.89 -21.95
N ASP A 233 21.77 -5.73 -22.55
CA ASP A 233 22.30 -4.45 -22.07
C ASP A 233 21.82 -4.17 -20.63
N ALA A 234 20.53 -4.38 -20.36
CA ALA A 234 19.97 -4.21 -19.02
C ALA A 234 20.58 -5.19 -18.00
N CYS A 235 20.80 -6.45 -18.39
CA CYS A 235 21.43 -7.46 -17.54
C CYS A 235 22.90 -7.14 -17.27
N THR A 236 23.62 -6.63 -18.27
CA THR A 236 25.01 -6.22 -18.12
C THR A 236 25.12 -5.06 -17.13
N GLN A 237 24.33 -3.99 -17.34
CA GLN A 237 24.31 -2.86 -16.40
C GLN A 237 23.90 -3.29 -14.97
N PHE A 238 22.96 -4.22 -14.85
CA PHE A 238 22.56 -4.79 -13.58
C PHE A 238 23.74 -5.46 -12.86
N VAL A 239 24.42 -6.40 -13.53
CA VAL A 239 25.57 -7.12 -12.95
C VAL A 239 26.70 -6.17 -12.57
N ASP A 240 26.94 -5.14 -13.38
CA ASP A 240 27.99 -4.14 -13.12
C ASP A 240 27.66 -3.20 -11.95
N THR A 241 26.38 -3.04 -11.60
CA THR A 241 25.91 -2.08 -10.59
C THR A 241 25.58 -2.71 -9.24
N VAL A 242 25.15 -3.98 -9.20
CA VAL A 242 24.79 -4.64 -7.94
C VAL A 242 26.04 -4.77 -7.05
N PRO A 243 25.96 -4.40 -5.75
CA PRO A 243 27.15 -4.30 -4.91
C PRO A 243 27.66 -5.64 -4.36
N TYR A 244 27.19 -6.76 -4.91
CA TYR A 244 27.53 -8.12 -4.51
C TYR A 244 27.35 -9.07 -5.67
N LEU A 245 27.91 -10.28 -5.53
CA LEU A 245 27.95 -11.27 -6.60
C LEU A 245 26.52 -11.69 -7.01
N VAL A 246 26.26 -11.65 -8.33
CA VAL A 246 25.07 -12.27 -8.93
C VAL A 246 25.41 -13.73 -9.22
N THR A 247 24.78 -14.65 -8.50
CA THR A 247 24.98 -16.09 -8.63
C THR A 247 23.97 -16.73 -9.56
N GLY A 248 22.76 -16.15 -9.66
CA GLY A 248 21.74 -16.67 -10.56
C GLY A 248 20.65 -15.68 -10.93
N LEU A 249 20.03 -15.95 -12.09
CA LEU A 249 18.90 -15.21 -12.62
C LEU A 249 17.78 -16.18 -13.00
N ASP A 250 16.59 -15.95 -12.46
CA ASP A 250 15.38 -16.67 -12.83
C ASP A 250 14.44 -15.76 -13.62
N PHE A 251 14.26 -16.04 -14.91
CA PHE A 251 13.35 -15.29 -15.77
C PHE A 251 11.97 -15.97 -15.81
N ASP A 252 10.90 -15.18 -15.60
CA ASP A 252 9.54 -15.68 -15.81
C ASP A 252 9.24 -15.91 -17.31
N ASN A 253 8.36 -16.88 -17.55
CA ASN A 253 7.89 -17.60 -18.75
C ASN A 253 7.46 -16.78 -19.97
N GLY A 254 7.84 -15.52 -20.11
CA GLY A 254 7.80 -14.83 -21.38
C GLY A 254 8.77 -15.50 -22.35
N SER A 255 8.26 -16.31 -23.29
CA SER A 255 9.00 -16.86 -24.42
C SER A 255 9.70 -15.80 -25.28
N GLU A 256 9.39 -14.52 -25.05
CA GLU A 256 10.00 -13.33 -25.67
C GLU A 256 11.42 -13.01 -25.15
N PHE A 257 11.87 -13.58 -24.01
CA PHE A 257 13.12 -13.16 -23.34
C PHE A 257 14.28 -14.15 -23.47
N ILE A 258 13.99 -15.44 -23.66
CA ILE A 258 15.03 -16.47 -23.69
C ILE A 258 15.45 -16.67 -25.15
N ASN A 259 16.39 -15.83 -25.58
CA ASN A 259 17.18 -16.05 -26.78
C ASN A 259 18.46 -16.81 -26.39
N HIS A 260 18.98 -17.68 -27.28
CA HIS A 260 20.28 -18.34 -27.11
C HIS A 260 21.38 -17.35 -26.69
N THR A 261 21.36 -16.14 -27.24
CA THR A 261 22.30 -15.07 -26.89
C THR A 261 22.29 -14.67 -25.40
N LEU A 262 21.13 -14.68 -24.73
CA LEU A 262 21.06 -14.35 -23.30
C LEU A 262 21.59 -15.50 -22.44
N ILE A 263 21.36 -16.74 -22.87
CA ILE A 263 21.92 -17.94 -22.23
C ILE A 263 23.45 -17.93 -22.37
N ASP A 264 23.95 -17.66 -23.57
CA ASP A 264 25.39 -17.57 -23.84
C ASP A 264 26.04 -16.47 -23.00
N TRP A 265 25.42 -15.28 -22.94
CA TRP A 265 25.86 -14.16 -22.09
C TRP A 265 25.95 -14.54 -20.61
N ALA A 266 24.96 -15.29 -20.09
CA ALA A 266 24.94 -15.75 -18.70
C ALA A 266 26.00 -16.82 -18.45
N ALA A 267 26.17 -17.76 -19.38
CA ALA A 267 27.15 -18.83 -19.32
C ALA A 267 28.59 -18.28 -19.32
N GLU A 268 28.90 -17.30 -20.17
CA GLU A 268 30.19 -16.58 -20.21
C GLU A 268 30.53 -15.95 -18.86
N ARG A 269 29.51 -15.47 -18.13
CA ARG A 269 29.64 -14.84 -16.80
C ARG A 269 29.50 -15.83 -15.65
N LYS A 270 29.31 -17.12 -15.94
CA LYS A 270 29.06 -18.19 -14.95
C LYS A 270 27.88 -17.89 -14.03
N ILE A 271 26.88 -17.18 -14.54
CA ILE A 271 25.63 -16.92 -13.83
C ILE A 271 24.70 -18.09 -14.07
N PHE A 272 24.20 -18.69 -13.00
CA PHE A 272 23.23 -19.78 -13.11
C PHE A 272 21.90 -19.22 -13.64
N PHE A 273 21.45 -19.75 -14.78
CA PHE A 273 20.28 -19.24 -15.47
C PHE A 273 19.15 -20.24 -15.39
N THR A 274 18.01 -19.84 -14.81
CA THR A 274 16.80 -20.66 -14.75
C THR A 274 15.63 -20.02 -15.46
N ARG A 275 14.69 -20.87 -15.84
CA ARG A 275 13.35 -20.49 -16.28
C ARG A 275 12.37 -21.03 -15.25
N GLY A 276 11.45 -20.19 -14.78
CA GLY A 276 10.37 -20.62 -13.90
C GLY A 276 9.69 -21.89 -14.42
N ARG A 277 9.61 -22.94 -13.59
CA ARG A 277 9.10 -24.26 -13.98
C ARG A 277 7.71 -24.14 -14.63
N PRO A 278 7.42 -24.86 -15.73
CA PRO A 278 6.06 -24.93 -16.26
C PRO A 278 5.09 -25.39 -15.17
N TYR A 279 4.02 -24.63 -14.95
CA TYR A 279 2.90 -24.91 -14.04
C TYR A 279 3.11 -24.68 -12.53
N THR A 280 4.19 -24.02 -12.09
CA THR A 280 4.39 -23.65 -10.67
C THR A 280 4.21 -22.14 -10.47
N LYS A 281 2.96 -21.67 -10.50
CA LYS A 281 2.57 -20.25 -10.28
C LYS A 281 2.89 -19.69 -8.88
N ASN A 282 3.63 -20.44 -8.07
CA ASN A 282 3.89 -20.16 -6.66
C ASN A 282 5.26 -19.51 -6.45
N ASP A 283 6.22 -19.68 -7.36
CA ASP A 283 7.60 -19.25 -7.13
C ASP A 283 7.74 -17.73 -7.27
N GLN A 284 7.01 -17.13 -8.22
CA GLN A 284 7.13 -15.73 -8.67
C GLN A 284 6.39 -14.68 -7.81
N ALA A 285 5.94 -15.07 -6.62
CA ALA A 285 5.16 -14.17 -5.77
C ALA A 285 5.98 -12.95 -5.30
N THR A 286 7.30 -13.09 -5.23
CA THR A 286 8.20 -11.99 -4.81
C THR A 286 8.26 -10.92 -5.90
N ILE A 287 8.56 -11.29 -7.14
CA ILE A 287 8.66 -10.36 -8.26
C ILE A 287 7.32 -9.70 -8.64
N GLU A 288 6.19 -10.43 -8.62
CA GLU A 288 4.88 -9.84 -8.93
C GLU A 288 4.48 -8.76 -7.90
N SER A 289 4.72 -9.03 -6.62
CA SER A 289 4.50 -8.06 -5.56
C SER A 289 5.40 -6.83 -5.73
N LYS A 290 6.66 -7.03 -6.10
CA LYS A 290 7.62 -5.95 -6.35
C LYS A 290 7.25 -5.13 -7.58
N ASN A 291 6.82 -5.74 -8.67
CA ASN A 291 6.38 -5.02 -9.86
C ASN A 291 5.20 -4.08 -9.57
N ASN A 292 4.26 -4.53 -8.74
CA ASN A 292 3.17 -3.68 -8.28
C ASN A 292 3.64 -2.55 -7.34
N HIS A 293 4.52 -2.86 -6.38
CA HIS A 293 4.99 -1.89 -5.38
C HIS A 293 6.08 -0.93 -5.85
N LEU A 294 6.80 -1.28 -6.93
CA LEU A 294 7.88 -0.52 -7.54
C LEU A 294 7.41 0.02 -8.89
N VAL A 295 7.38 -0.82 -9.94
CA VAL A 295 7.21 -0.33 -11.31
C VAL A 295 5.88 0.37 -11.50
N ARG A 296 4.77 -0.22 -11.04
CA ARG A 296 3.43 0.37 -11.20
C ARG A 296 3.18 1.56 -10.28
N ARG A 297 3.83 1.59 -9.10
CA ARG A 297 3.73 2.71 -8.17
C ARG A 297 4.47 3.95 -8.68
N TYR A 298 5.68 3.76 -9.20
CA TYR A 298 6.54 4.87 -9.59
C TYR A 298 6.46 5.21 -11.08
N GLY A 299 6.33 4.20 -11.94
CA GLY A 299 6.22 4.35 -13.40
C GLY A 299 4.78 4.38 -13.93
N PHE A 300 3.76 4.16 -13.10
CA PHE A 300 2.34 4.15 -13.51
C PHE A 300 1.95 3.03 -14.51
N TYR A 301 0.73 3.13 -15.04
CA TYR A 301 0.16 2.25 -16.07
C TYR A 301 0.04 2.95 -17.43
N TYR A 302 0.81 4.02 -17.66
CA TYR A 302 0.70 4.77 -18.89
C TYR A 302 1.38 4.08 -20.07
N ARG A 303 1.03 4.55 -21.27
CA ARG A 303 1.76 4.24 -22.50
C ARG A 303 3.05 5.05 -22.52
N TYR A 304 4.20 4.41 -22.66
CA TYR A 304 5.47 5.08 -22.96
C TYR A 304 6.05 4.52 -24.26
N ASP A 305 6.09 5.34 -25.30
CA ASP A 305 6.45 4.93 -26.67
C ASP A 305 7.28 6.00 -27.39
N THR A 306 7.90 6.90 -26.61
CA THR A 306 8.80 7.94 -27.13
C THR A 306 10.18 7.85 -26.46
N PRO A 307 11.26 8.28 -27.15
CA PRO A 307 12.61 8.30 -26.56
C PRO A 307 12.70 9.13 -25.28
N THR A 308 12.00 10.28 -25.23
CA THR A 308 12.00 11.15 -24.05
C THR A 308 11.37 10.48 -22.82
N GLU A 309 10.31 9.70 -23.00
CA GLU A 309 9.70 8.95 -21.89
C GLU A 309 10.61 7.81 -21.41
N LEU A 310 11.30 7.14 -22.33
CA LEU A 310 12.31 6.13 -21.99
C LEU A 310 13.45 6.73 -21.16
N GLU A 311 14.01 7.88 -21.58
CA GLU A 311 15.06 8.58 -20.84
C GLU A 311 14.60 8.97 -19.43
N LEU A 312 13.37 9.46 -19.29
CA LEU A 312 12.80 9.80 -17.98
C LEU A 312 12.68 8.56 -17.08
N LEU A 313 12.27 7.40 -17.62
CA LEU A 313 12.26 6.15 -16.85
C LEU A 313 13.68 5.73 -16.44
N GLN A 314 14.66 5.84 -17.34
CA GLN A 314 16.06 5.51 -17.05
C GLN A 314 16.64 6.41 -15.96
N ARG A 315 16.20 7.67 -15.87
CA ARG A 315 16.55 8.59 -14.76
C ARG A 315 15.77 8.31 -13.48
N LEU A 316 14.53 7.83 -13.59
CA LEU A 316 13.67 7.51 -12.45
C LEU A 316 14.21 6.31 -11.66
N TRP A 317 14.59 5.24 -12.36
CA TRP A 317 14.83 3.96 -11.71
C TRP A 317 16.00 3.95 -10.71
N PRO A 318 17.17 4.55 -10.98
CA PRO A 318 18.23 4.63 -9.98
C PRO A 318 17.75 5.25 -8.66
N LEU A 319 16.99 6.36 -8.73
CA LEU A 319 16.44 7.03 -7.55
C LEU A 319 15.45 6.15 -6.77
N VAL A 320 14.61 5.41 -7.49
CA VAL A 320 13.64 4.49 -6.89
C VAL A 320 14.35 3.27 -6.29
N ASN A 321 15.36 2.73 -6.95
CA ASN A 321 16.18 1.63 -6.45
C ASN A 321 16.85 2.04 -5.13
N ASP A 322 17.46 3.22 -5.09
CA ASP A 322 18.11 3.76 -3.88
C ASP A 322 17.12 3.93 -2.72
N ARG A 323 15.95 4.53 -2.99
CA ARG A 323 14.88 4.64 -1.99
C ARG A 323 14.51 3.28 -1.40
N LEU A 324 14.33 2.30 -2.28
CA LEU A 324 13.80 0.99 -1.88
C LEU A 324 14.85 0.15 -1.16
N ASN A 325 16.10 0.19 -1.61
CA ASN A 325 17.18 -0.62 -1.05
C ASN A 325 17.68 -0.07 0.28
N TYR A 326 17.87 1.25 0.40
CA TYR A 326 18.52 1.85 1.56
C TYR A 326 17.56 2.35 2.64
N PHE A 327 16.32 2.70 2.28
CA PHE A 327 15.41 3.43 3.17
C PHE A 327 14.02 2.81 3.35
N THR A 328 13.65 1.82 2.52
CA THR A 328 12.31 1.22 2.58
C THR A 328 12.36 -0.19 3.16
N PRO A 329 11.85 -0.42 4.39
CA PRO A 329 11.86 -1.74 4.96
C PRO A 329 10.89 -2.67 4.23
N THR A 330 11.29 -3.92 4.07
CA THR A 330 10.47 -4.99 3.52
C THR A 330 10.42 -6.16 4.49
N LYS A 331 9.48 -7.07 4.26
CA LYS A 331 9.34 -8.32 5.00
C LYS A 331 9.62 -9.49 4.09
N LYS A 332 10.29 -10.50 4.62
CA LYS A 332 10.50 -11.78 3.94
C LYS A 332 9.80 -12.88 4.71
N PRO A 333 9.26 -13.88 4.01
CA PRO A 333 8.67 -15.03 4.67
C PRO A 333 9.76 -15.84 5.37
N THR A 334 9.52 -16.21 6.63
CA THR A 334 10.48 -17.01 7.43
C THR A 334 9.95 -18.39 7.78
N GLY A 335 8.74 -18.72 7.33
CA GLY A 335 8.14 -20.02 7.57
C GLY A 335 6.62 -19.98 7.58
N TYR A 336 6.02 -20.97 8.22
CA TYR A 336 4.58 -21.13 8.29
C TYR A 336 4.12 -21.46 9.70
N SER A 337 2.97 -20.91 10.05
CA SER A 337 2.20 -21.28 11.23
C SER A 337 0.85 -21.85 10.80
N THR A 338 0.10 -22.41 11.73
CA THR A 338 -1.27 -22.88 11.50
C THR A 338 -2.24 -21.95 12.22
N ASP A 339 -3.33 -21.54 11.57
CA ASP A 339 -4.39 -20.77 12.24
C ASP A 339 -5.27 -21.67 13.14
N ARG A 340 -6.20 -21.07 13.88
CA ARG A 340 -7.12 -21.80 14.78
C ARG A 340 -7.99 -22.84 14.07
N VAL A 341 -8.08 -22.81 12.74
CA VAL A 341 -8.92 -23.68 11.90
C VAL A 341 -8.05 -24.66 11.09
N GLY A 342 -6.75 -24.78 11.41
CA GLY A 342 -5.87 -25.73 10.73
C GLY A 342 -5.27 -25.22 9.40
N ARG A 343 -5.52 -23.96 9.01
CA ARG A 343 -5.01 -23.44 7.73
C ARG A 343 -3.59 -22.91 7.89
N ARG A 344 -2.71 -23.36 6.98
CA ARG A 344 -1.33 -22.83 6.84
C ARG A 344 -1.35 -21.32 6.56
N LYS A 345 -0.65 -20.56 7.39
CA LYS A 345 -0.49 -19.10 7.37
C LYS A 345 1.00 -18.78 7.30
N ARG A 346 1.40 -17.85 6.44
CA ARG A 346 2.82 -17.47 6.31
C ARG A 346 3.24 -16.57 7.48
N VAL A 347 4.41 -16.88 8.04
CA VAL A 347 5.07 -16.07 9.05
C VAL A 347 6.10 -15.22 8.35
N TYR A 348 6.19 -13.96 8.77
CA TYR A 348 7.11 -12.98 8.21
C TYR A 348 7.97 -12.42 9.34
N ASP A 349 9.21 -12.12 9.02
CA ASP A 349 10.14 -11.45 9.93
C ASP A 349 9.72 -10.02 10.30
N ALA A 350 10.54 -9.38 11.14
CA ALA A 350 10.47 -7.94 11.37
C ALA A 350 10.86 -7.17 10.09
N PRO A 351 10.20 -6.03 9.78
CA PRO A 351 10.59 -5.21 8.64
C PRO A 351 12.06 -4.80 8.72
N LYS A 352 12.81 -4.99 7.64
CA LYS A 352 14.20 -4.54 7.46
C LYS A 352 14.42 -4.08 6.02
N THR A 353 15.27 -3.07 5.81
CA THR A 353 15.65 -2.65 4.44
C THR A 353 16.48 -3.74 3.77
N PRO A 354 16.45 -3.86 2.43
CA PRO A 354 17.38 -4.72 1.70
C PRO A 354 18.84 -4.47 2.05
N TYR A 355 19.24 -3.20 2.16
CA TYR A 355 20.57 -2.81 2.65
C TYR A 355 20.92 -3.46 3.99
N ARG A 356 20.01 -3.40 4.97
CA ARG A 356 20.31 -4.00 6.28
C ARG A 356 20.37 -5.52 6.22
N ARG A 357 19.53 -6.16 5.41
CA ARG A 357 19.58 -7.62 5.20
C ARG A 357 20.88 -8.04 4.52
N LEU A 358 21.34 -7.27 3.54
CA LEU A 358 22.62 -7.52 2.88
C LEU A 358 23.78 -7.42 3.87
N LEU A 359 23.80 -6.40 4.75
CA LEU A 359 24.79 -6.32 5.83
C LEU A 359 24.71 -7.52 6.80
N ASP A 360 23.49 -7.90 7.19
CA ASP A 360 23.24 -8.99 8.14
C ASP A 360 23.58 -10.38 7.52
N SER A 361 23.61 -10.51 6.18
CA SER A 361 23.91 -11.78 5.48
C SER A 361 25.37 -12.24 5.60
N GLY A 362 26.29 -11.33 5.92
CA GLY A 362 27.70 -11.67 6.12
C GLY A 362 28.54 -11.84 4.84
N ILE A 363 27.93 -11.81 3.63
CA ILE A 363 28.66 -12.05 2.37
C ILE A 363 29.60 -10.91 1.96
N LEU A 364 29.40 -9.71 2.49
CA LEU A 364 30.17 -8.53 2.11
C LEU A 364 31.50 -8.44 2.84
N SER A 365 32.55 -8.07 2.11
CA SER A 365 33.84 -7.68 2.68
C SER A 365 33.74 -6.42 3.55
N GLY A 366 34.77 -6.16 4.36
CA GLY A 366 34.84 -4.91 5.15
C GLY A 366 34.79 -3.66 4.28
N GLU A 367 35.46 -3.69 3.12
CA GLU A 367 35.50 -2.60 2.15
C GLU A 367 34.12 -2.37 1.52
N GLN A 368 33.44 -3.42 1.04
CA GLN A 368 32.10 -3.32 0.48
C GLN A 368 31.08 -2.75 1.49
N LYS A 369 31.19 -3.15 2.77
CA LYS A 369 30.34 -2.59 3.84
C LYS A 369 30.59 -1.09 4.03
N ALA A 370 31.85 -0.66 4.01
CA ALA A 370 32.23 0.73 4.16
C ALA A 370 31.76 1.57 2.96
N GLU A 371 31.95 1.07 1.74
CA GLU A 371 31.49 1.71 0.51
C GLU A 371 29.96 1.91 0.52
N LEU A 372 29.19 0.87 0.83
CA LEU A 372 27.73 0.97 0.90
C LEU A 372 27.25 1.89 2.02
N HIS A 373 27.95 1.91 3.15
CA HIS A 373 27.66 2.85 4.23
C HIS A 373 27.90 4.30 3.79
N GLN A 374 29.04 4.57 3.15
CA GLN A 374 29.37 5.90 2.64
C GLN A 374 28.39 6.34 1.53
N TYR A 375 28.06 5.44 0.60
CA TYR A 375 27.07 5.70 -0.45
C TYR A 375 25.73 6.06 0.18
N ARG A 376 25.21 5.23 1.11
CA ARG A 376 23.96 5.52 1.82
C ARG A 376 24.00 6.86 2.56
N ALA A 377 25.12 7.19 3.20
CA ALA A 377 25.29 8.44 3.95
C ALA A 377 25.24 9.67 3.04
N GLY A 378 25.67 9.55 1.78
CA GLY A 378 25.58 10.63 0.78
C GLY A 378 24.21 10.77 0.10
N LEU A 379 23.25 9.88 0.37
CA LEU A 379 21.90 9.98 -0.20
C LEU A 379 21.05 10.95 0.60
N ASP A 380 20.77 12.12 0.02
CA ASP A 380 19.78 13.07 0.53
C ASP A 380 18.36 12.58 0.17
N LEU A 381 17.61 12.13 1.17
CA LEU A 381 16.25 11.63 1.03
C LEU A 381 15.25 12.66 0.50
N VAL A 382 15.43 13.94 0.83
CA VAL A 382 14.54 15.02 0.40
C VAL A 382 14.76 15.33 -1.07
N ASP A 383 16.03 15.44 -1.47
CA ASP A 383 16.41 15.60 -2.88
C ASP A 383 15.96 14.40 -3.73
N LEU A 384 16.18 13.18 -3.23
CA LEU A 384 15.71 11.94 -3.84
C LEU A 384 14.18 11.99 -4.05
N ALA A 385 13.43 12.43 -3.05
CA ALA A 385 11.97 12.56 -3.14
C ALA A 385 11.52 13.63 -4.14
N ALA A 386 12.18 14.78 -4.16
CA ALA A 386 11.88 15.86 -5.09
C ALA A 386 12.17 15.45 -6.54
N LYS A 387 13.31 14.81 -6.81
CA LYS A 387 13.68 14.32 -8.15
C LYS A 387 12.71 13.25 -8.66
N ILE A 388 12.31 12.30 -7.80
CA ILE A 388 11.31 11.29 -8.15
C ILE A 388 9.98 11.98 -8.53
N ASP A 389 9.47 12.89 -7.69
CA ASP A 389 8.21 13.59 -7.99
C ASP A 389 8.32 14.39 -9.29
N GLN A 390 9.40 15.15 -9.50
CA GLN A 390 9.61 15.93 -10.72
C GLN A 390 9.55 15.07 -11.99
N ILE A 391 10.22 13.90 -11.99
CA ILE A 391 10.18 12.97 -13.12
C ILE A 391 8.77 12.40 -13.30
N GLN A 392 8.10 12.01 -12.21
CA GLN A 392 6.74 11.48 -12.27
C GLN A 392 5.75 12.51 -12.83
N GLN A 393 5.82 13.78 -12.41
CA GLN A 393 4.98 14.85 -12.96
C GLN A 393 5.24 15.03 -14.47
N ARG A 394 6.50 14.92 -14.91
CA ARG A 394 6.84 14.99 -16.34
C ARG A 394 6.27 13.81 -17.11
N LEU A 395 6.39 12.59 -16.60
CA LEU A 395 5.80 11.38 -17.20
C LEU A 395 4.27 11.50 -17.30
N ILE A 396 3.60 11.97 -16.23
CA ILE A 396 2.15 12.23 -16.24
C ILE A 396 1.80 13.22 -17.36
N LYS A 397 2.50 14.35 -17.46
CA LYS A 397 2.25 15.38 -18.47
C LYS A 397 2.37 14.86 -19.90
N LEU A 398 3.34 13.98 -20.16
CA LEU A 398 3.57 13.42 -21.50
C LEU A 398 2.58 12.29 -21.84
N ALA A 399 2.26 11.43 -20.88
CA ALA A 399 1.65 10.14 -21.18
C ALA A 399 0.17 9.99 -20.74
N ALA A 400 -0.32 10.78 -19.78
CA ALA A 400 -1.68 10.61 -19.27
C ALA A 400 -2.75 10.86 -20.35
N GLY A 401 -2.60 11.95 -21.12
CA GLY A 401 -3.56 12.32 -22.16
C GLY A 401 -3.65 11.30 -23.30
N LYS A 402 -2.50 10.81 -23.79
CA LYS A 402 -2.47 9.81 -24.86
C LYS A 402 -3.00 8.45 -24.39
N THR A 403 -2.67 8.04 -23.16
CA THR A 403 -3.17 6.78 -22.59
C THR A 403 -4.69 6.82 -22.45
N ALA A 404 -5.24 7.91 -21.92
CA ALA A 404 -6.69 8.07 -21.77
C ALA A 404 -7.42 8.13 -23.12
N ARG A 405 -6.78 8.64 -24.18
CA ARG A 405 -7.34 8.59 -25.54
C ARG A 405 -7.43 7.14 -26.04
N MET A 406 -6.36 6.36 -25.89
CA MET A 406 -6.35 4.94 -26.28
C MET A 406 -7.42 4.13 -25.52
N GLU A 407 -7.60 4.39 -24.23
CA GLU A 407 -8.65 3.73 -23.42
C GLU A 407 -10.04 4.02 -23.99
N ARG A 408 -10.35 5.29 -24.27
CA ARG A 408 -11.64 5.66 -24.87
C ARG A 408 -11.87 5.05 -26.24
N GLU A 409 -10.82 4.91 -27.05
CA GLU A 409 -10.91 4.25 -28.37
C GLU A 409 -11.22 2.76 -28.23
N ILE A 410 -10.60 2.08 -27.28
CA ILE A 410 -10.86 0.66 -26.97
C ILE A 410 -12.26 0.49 -26.40
N GLU A 411 -12.69 1.34 -25.46
CA GLU A 411 -14.04 1.33 -24.90
C GLU A 411 -15.10 1.54 -25.98
N LYS A 412 -14.89 2.48 -26.90
CA LYS A 412 -15.78 2.70 -28.06
C LYS A 412 -15.85 1.49 -28.99
N ALA A 413 -14.71 0.84 -29.25
CA ALA A 413 -14.67 -0.35 -30.09
C ALA A 413 -15.31 -1.59 -29.44
N GLN A 414 -15.34 -1.64 -28.10
CA GLN A 414 -15.95 -2.72 -27.32
C GLN A 414 -17.40 -2.45 -26.93
N ALA A 415 -17.89 -1.22 -27.12
CA ALA A 415 -19.27 -0.87 -26.86
C ALA A 415 -20.19 -1.69 -27.77
N LEU A 416 -21.14 -2.41 -27.17
CA LEU A 416 -22.18 -3.12 -27.92
C LEU A 416 -22.93 -2.11 -28.80
N PRO A 417 -23.28 -2.47 -30.06
CA PRO A 417 -24.09 -1.61 -30.90
C PRO A 417 -25.44 -1.33 -30.24
N ASP A 418 -26.00 -0.15 -30.51
CA ASP A 418 -27.29 0.27 -29.95
C ASP A 418 -28.38 -0.78 -30.27
N PRO A 419 -28.99 -1.41 -29.25
CA PRO A 419 -30.02 -2.42 -29.46
C PRO A 419 -31.26 -1.87 -30.20
N ALA A 420 -31.44 -0.54 -30.28
CA ALA A 420 -32.51 0.08 -31.07
C ALA A 420 -32.42 -0.23 -32.58
N GLY A 421 -31.24 -0.63 -33.10
CA GLY A 421 -31.04 -1.00 -34.50
C GLY A 421 -31.26 -2.49 -34.82
N ILE A 422 -31.45 -3.34 -33.80
CA ILE A 422 -31.58 -4.79 -33.99
C ILE A 422 -33.04 -5.14 -34.27
N LYS A 423 -33.41 -5.31 -35.55
CA LYS A 423 -34.71 -5.88 -35.92
C LYS A 423 -34.77 -7.34 -35.49
N VAL A 424 -35.49 -7.62 -34.40
CA VAL A 424 -35.78 -8.98 -33.97
C VAL A 424 -36.81 -9.59 -34.95
N HIS A 425 -36.34 -10.45 -35.85
CA HIS A 425 -37.23 -11.25 -36.67
C HIS A 425 -37.84 -12.37 -35.81
N HIS A 426 -39.10 -12.20 -35.42
CA HIS A 426 -39.87 -13.29 -34.83
C HIS A 426 -40.22 -14.31 -35.93
N THR A 427 -39.44 -15.39 -36.02
CA THR A 427 -39.87 -16.58 -36.74
C THR A 427 -41.02 -17.22 -35.96
N ARG A 428 -42.25 -17.12 -36.50
CA ARG A 428 -43.37 -17.95 -36.04
C ARG A 428 -43.01 -19.41 -36.30
N ALA A 429 -42.85 -20.20 -35.24
CA ALA A 429 -42.86 -21.65 -35.35
C ALA A 429 -44.26 -22.08 -35.82
N GLY A 430 -44.31 -22.78 -36.96
CA GLY A 430 -45.50 -23.45 -37.47
C GLY A 430 -45.71 -24.80 -36.81
#